data_AF-F8J6Q8-F1
#
_entry.id   AF-F8J6Q8-F1
#
_cell.length_a   1.000
_cell.length_b   1.000
_cell.length_c   1.000
_cell.angle_alpha   90.00
_cell.angle_beta   90.00
_cell.angle_gamma   90.00
#
_symmetry.space_group_name_H-M   'P 1'
#
loop_
_entity.id
_entity.type
_entity.pdbx_description
1 polymer ?
#
loop_
_entity_poly.entity_id
_entity_poly.type
_entity_poly.pdbx_seq_one_letter_code
_entity_poly.pdbx_strand_id
1 'polypeptide(L)'
;MGRSENWVWDFLTLGTANENDAFTNNPHLTLGILPDTIDAMVTVPNAVNRAMRSRLIDLGESGFRQLTSQIVANLKPLLNEHPGATPRFRGVQRRHPSQRSTPFIDALIEFDLRTAVDSDDAPKSQPRWLAAGYNSFVNKEGSNYQIQMGVLFPYEYCPELSEPGAIEMIAKAWLYCKPLVDLAR
;
A
#
# COMPACT_ATOMS: atom_id res chain seq x y z
N MET A 1 -14.49 14.31 5.02
CA MET A 1 -13.57 15.12 4.19
C MET A 1 -13.55 16.55 4.74
N GLY A 2 -12.36 17.07 5.03
CA GLY A 2 -12.17 18.48 5.39
C GLY A 2 -12.13 19.35 4.13
N ARG A 3 -12.72 20.56 4.20
CA ARG A 3 -12.96 21.49 3.07
C ARG A 3 -11.71 22.06 2.38
N SER A 4 -10.50 21.58 2.67
CA SER A 4 -9.23 22.17 2.26
C SER A 4 -8.18 21.16 1.79
N GLU A 5 -8.60 19.94 1.44
CA GLU A 5 -7.71 18.87 1.03
C GLU A 5 -7.70 18.73 -0.51
N ASN A 6 -6.53 18.88 -1.14
CA ASN A 6 -6.34 18.89 -2.60
C ASN A 6 -6.18 17.48 -3.21
N TRP A 7 -6.73 16.47 -2.55
CA TRP A 7 -6.63 15.07 -2.94
C TRP A 7 -7.99 14.38 -2.77
N VAL A 8 -8.31 13.47 -3.68
CA VAL A 8 -9.48 12.61 -3.56
C VAL A 8 -8.97 11.21 -3.26
N TRP A 9 -9.51 10.58 -2.24
CA TRP A 9 -9.23 9.20 -1.92
C TRP A 9 -10.55 8.42 -1.88
N ASP A 10 -10.59 7.31 -2.60
CA ASP A 10 -11.66 6.32 -2.51
C ASP A 10 -11.10 4.93 -2.16
N PHE A 11 -11.96 4.07 -1.60
CA PHE A 11 -11.60 2.70 -1.25
C PHE A 11 -12.59 1.69 -1.82
N LEU A 12 -12.07 0.53 -2.22
CA LEU A 12 -12.88 -0.61 -2.62
C LEU A 12 -12.70 -1.72 -1.59
N THR A 13 -13.80 -2.18 -1.01
CA THR A 13 -13.80 -3.32 -0.10
C THR A 13 -13.59 -4.61 -0.91
N LEU A 14 -12.86 -5.56 -0.32
CA LEU A 14 -12.71 -6.88 -0.91
C LEU A 14 -14.01 -7.67 -0.74
N GLY A 15 -14.36 -8.52 -1.71
CA GLY A 15 -15.60 -9.32 -1.65
C GLY A 15 -15.69 -10.31 -0.48
N THR A 16 -14.63 -10.46 0.32
CA THR A 16 -14.63 -11.25 1.56
C THR A 16 -14.98 -10.42 2.80
N ALA A 17 -15.08 -9.09 2.68
CA ALA A 17 -15.52 -8.23 3.76
C ALA A 17 -17.05 -8.33 3.93
N ASN A 18 -17.52 -8.39 5.17
CA ASN A 18 -18.94 -8.29 5.46
C ASN A 18 -19.40 -6.85 5.17
N GLU A 19 -20.53 -6.67 4.50
CA GLU A 19 -21.08 -5.34 4.16
C GLU A 19 -21.33 -4.46 5.40
N ASN A 20 -21.49 -5.07 6.57
CA ASN A 20 -21.70 -4.38 7.85
C ASN A 20 -20.39 -4.02 8.58
N ASP A 21 -19.24 -4.49 8.12
CA ASP A 21 -17.96 -4.18 8.75
C ASP A 21 -17.45 -2.81 8.29
N ALA A 22 -16.89 -2.03 9.22
CA ALA A 22 -16.14 -0.85 8.86
C ALA A 22 -14.96 -1.25 7.94
N PHE A 23 -14.74 -0.52 6.84
CA PHE A 23 -13.64 -0.77 5.90
C PHE A 23 -12.26 -0.77 6.58
N THR A 24 -12.13 -0.09 7.73
CA THR A 24 -10.93 -0.08 8.57
C THR A 24 -10.63 -1.39 9.28
N ASN A 25 -11.55 -2.36 9.25
CA ASN A 25 -11.39 -3.68 9.85
C ASN A 25 -10.86 -4.73 8.86
N ASN A 26 -10.79 -4.39 7.57
CA ASN A 26 -10.38 -5.31 6.52
C ASN A 26 -9.35 -4.63 5.61
N PRO A 27 -8.45 -5.40 4.99
CA PRO A 27 -7.66 -4.83 3.93
C PRO A 27 -8.58 -4.39 2.78
N HIS A 28 -8.22 -3.29 2.15
CA HIS A 28 -9.03 -2.68 1.10
C HIS A 28 -8.12 -2.06 0.05
N LEU A 29 -8.66 -1.91 -1.16
CA LEU A 29 -7.98 -1.21 -2.24
C LEU A 29 -8.16 0.30 -2.02
N THR A 30 -7.18 1.07 -2.39
CA THR A 30 -7.11 2.52 -2.20
C THR A 30 -6.67 3.14 -3.50
N LEU A 31 -7.46 4.11 -3.98
CA LEU A 31 -7.11 4.98 -5.09
C LEU A 31 -6.95 6.41 -4.59
N GLY A 32 -5.72 6.89 -4.50
CA GLY A 32 -5.44 8.30 -4.25
C GLY A 32 -5.26 9.04 -5.57
N ILE A 33 -5.97 10.15 -5.74
CA ILE A 33 -5.75 11.11 -6.83
C ILE A 33 -5.17 12.36 -6.17
N LEU A 34 -3.86 12.54 -6.30
CA LEU A 34 -3.09 13.66 -5.77
C LEU A 34 -2.78 14.64 -6.91
N PRO A 35 -2.28 15.87 -6.62
CA PRO A 35 -1.97 16.85 -7.65
C PRO A 35 -0.90 16.42 -8.67
N ASP A 36 0.02 15.54 -8.26
CA ASP A 36 1.20 15.14 -9.03
C ASP A 36 1.25 13.63 -9.34
N THR A 37 0.40 12.82 -8.71
CA THR A 37 0.42 11.36 -8.83
C THR A 37 -0.95 10.72 -8.62
N ILE A 38 -1.10 9.51 -9.15
CA ILE A 38 -2.13 8.56 -8.73
C ILE A 38 -1.50 7.45 -7.89
N ASP A 39 -2.13 7.11 -6.77
CA ASP A 39 -1.70 6.07 -5.84
C ASP A 39 -2.68 4.89 -5.90
N ALA A 40 -2.25 3.74 -6.44
CA ALA A 40 -3.02 2.51 -6.41
C ALA A 40 -2.44 1.57 -5.36
N MET A 41 -3.04 1.54 -4.16
CA MET A 41 -2.51 0.81 -3.00
C MET A 41 -3.44 -0.28 -2.49
N VAL A 42 -2.89 -1.39 -2.00
CA VAL A 42 -3.55 -2.28 -1.06
C VAL A 42 -3.22 -1.81 0.34
N THR A 43 -4.25 -1.52 1.13
CA THR A 43 -4.14 -0.95 2.47
C THR A 43 -4.42 -1.99 3.52
N VAL A 44 -3.50 -2.13 4.48
CA VAL A 44 -3.69 -2.92 5.71
C VAL A 44 -3.86 -1.95 6.88
N PRO A 45 -5.11 -1.70 7.33
CA PRO A 45 -5.36 -0.76 8.40
C PRO A 45 -4.82 -1.27 9.75
N ASN A 46 -4.62 -0.36 10.70
CA ASN A 46 -4.24 -0.72 12.07
C ASN A 46 -5.21 -1.75 12.70
N ALA A 47 -6.52 -1.51 12.52
CA ALA A 47 -7.58 -2.34 13.10
C ALA A 47 -7.94 -3.55 12.21
N VAL A 48 -7.04 -3.97 11.31
CA VAL A 48 -7.29 -5.12 10.43
C VAL A 48 -7.65 -6.37 11.23
N ASN A 49 -8.49 -7.21 10.64
CA ASN A 49 -9.03 -8.39 11.30
C ASN A 49 -7.94 -9.27 11.91
N ARG A 50 -8.31 -9.97 13.00
CA ARG A 50 -7.39 -10.75 13.82
C ARG A 50 -6.68 -11.85 13.01
N ALA A 51 -7.36 -12.46 12.04
CA ALA A 51 -6.80 -13.52 11.22
C ALA A 51 -5.62 -13.01 10.38
N MET A 52 -5.82 -11.92 9.64
CA MET A 52 -4.74 -11.30 8.86
C MET A 52 -3.62 -10.78 9.75
N ARG A 53 -3.94 -10.15 10.89
CA ARG A 53 -2.91 -9.69 11.83
C ARG A 53 -2.06 -10.84 12.35
N SER A 54 -2.67 -11.96 12.73
CA SER A 54 -1.95 -13.17 13.15
C SER A 54 -1.04 -13.68 12.05
N ARG A 55 -1.56 -13.84 10.83
CA ARG A 55 -0.76 -14.33 9.68
C ARG A 55 0.41 -13.40 9.36
N LEU A 56 0.24 -12.10 9.46
CA LEU A 56 1.34 -11.13 9.30
C LEU A 56 2.42 -11.32 10.36
N ILE A 57 2.04 -11.55 11.62
CA ILE A 57 2.98 -11.84 12.71
C ILE A 57 3.68 -13.19 12.46
N ASP A 58 2.93 -14.22 12.08
CA ASP A 58 3.42 -15.59 11.86
C ASP A 58 4.41 -15.69 10.68
N LEU A 59 4.28 -14.81 9.67
CA LEU A 59 5.27 -14.70 8.59
C LEU A 59 6.66 -14.32 9.11
N GLY A 60 6.73 -13.50 10.16
CA GLY A 60 7.97 -12.87 10.59
C GLY A 60 8.56 -11.93 9.52
N GLU A 61 9.71 -11.35 9.84
CA GLU A 61 10.39 -10.41 8.93
C GLU A 61 10.83 -11.09 7.62
N SER A 62 11.31 -12.34 7.70
CA SER A 62 11.75 -13.11 6.53
C SER A 62 10.59 -13.47 5.60
N GLY A 63 9.46 -13.94 6.15
CA GLY A 63 8.26 -14.24 5.37
C GLY A 63 7.66 -12.98 4.76
N PHE A 64 7.67 -11.86 5.49
CA PHE A 64 7.23 -10.57 4.95
C PHE A 64 8.11 -10.09 3.79
N ARG A 65 9.45 -10.24 3.90
CA ARG A 65 10.38 -9.96 2.80
C ARG A 65 10.09 -10.85 1.58
N GLN A 66 9.80 -12.14 1.78
CA GLN A 66 9.47 -13.05 0.68
C GLN A 66 8.16 -12.67 0.00
N LEU A 67 7.13 -12.33 0.78
CA LEU A 67 5.86 -11.80 0.27
C LEU A 67 6.08 -10.53 -0.55
N THR A 68 6.88 -9.59 -0.05
CA THR A 68 7.22 -8.37 -0.79
C THR A 68 7.98 -8.67 -2.07
N SER A 69 8.91 -9.62 -2.04
CA SER A 69 9.67 -10.04 -3.23
C SER A 69 8.73 -10.59 -4.30
N GLN A 70 7.74 -11.38 -3.90
CA GLN A 70 6.72 -11.91 -4.81
C GLN A 70 5.83 -10.80 -5.40
N ILE A 71 5.46 -9.80 -4.60
CA ILE A 71 4.72 -8.63 -5.11
C ILE A 71 5.55 -7.86 -6.15
N VAL A 72 6.84 -7.61 -5.87
CA VAL A 72 7.72 -6.92 -6.82
C VAL A 72 7.88 -7.72 -8.11
N ALA A 73 8.03 -9.05 -8.02
CA ALA A 73 8.09 -9.92 -9.19
C ALA A 73 6.79 -9.88 -10.01
N ASN A 74 5.64 -9.93 -9.34
CA ASN A 74 4.33 -9.83 -10.00
C ASN A 74 4.13 -8.47 -10.69
N LEU A 75 4.67 -7.39 -10.14
CA LEU A 75 4.56 -6.05 -10.71
C LEU A 75 5.47 -5.85 -11.94
N LYS A 76 6.50 -6.69 -12.14
CA LYS A 76 7.49 -6.51 -13.22
C LYS A 76 6.87 -6.27 -14.62
N PRO A 77 5.82 -6.99 -15.07
CA PRO A 77 5.19 -6.71 -16.36
C PRO A 77 4.58 -5.31 -16.44
N LEU A 78 3.90 -4.84 -15.38
CA LEU A 78 3.33 -3.50 -15.29
C LEU A 78 4.44 -2.43 -15.39
N LEU A 79 5.52 -2.62 -14.63
CA LEU A 79 6.62 -1.66 -14.56
C LEU A 79 7.43 -1.61 -15.86
N ASN A 80 7.46 -2.71 -16.63
CA ASN A 80 8.05 -2.73 -17.96
C ASN A 80 7.16 -2.02 -19.00
N GLU A 81 5.84 -2.18 -18.89
CA GLU A 81 4.85 -1.50 -19.74
C GLU A 81 4.81 0.01 -19.44
N HIS A 82 5.00 0.39 -18.17
CA HIS A 82 4.90 1.76 -17.66
C HIS A 82 6.14 2.13 -16.83
N PRO A 83 7.26 2.51 -17.46
CA PRO A 83 8.55 2.71 -16.77
C PRO A 83 8.56 3.88 -15.77
N GLY A 84 7.62 4.83 -15.89
CA GLY A 84 7.43 5.90 -14.90
C GLY A 84 6.72 5.45 -13.62
N ALA A 85 6.04 4.30 -13.65
CA ALA A 85 5.35 3.75 -12.50
C ALA A 85 6.37 3.24 -11.47
N THR A 86 6.07 3.44 -10.18
CA THR A 86 6.99 3.08 -9.09
C THR A 86 6.30 2.18 -8.07
N PRO A 87 6.79 0.95 -7.82
CA PRO A 87 6.23 0.10 -6.78
C PRO A 87 6.60 0.67 -5.40
N ARG A 88 5.63 0.84 -4.51
CA ARG A 88 5.77 1.66 -3.30
C ARG A 88 5.31 0.93 -2.06
N PHE A 89 6.09 1.06 -0.99
CA PHE A 89 5.64 0.84 0.38
C PHE A 89 5.31 2.18 1.03
N ARG A 90 4.25 2.20 1.84
CA ARG A 90 3.94 3.33 2.74
C ARG A 90 3.50 2.80 4.10
N GLY A 91 4.24 3.15 5.14
CA GLY A 91 3.85 2.96 6.54
C GLY A 91 3.59 4.31 7.19
N VAL A 92 2.46 4.49 7.87
CA VAL A 92 2.03 5.79 8.34
C VAL A 92 1.32 5.70 9.69
N GLN A 93 1.75 6.52 10.64
CA GLN A 93 1.09 6.73 11.92
C GLN A 93 0.28 8.03 11.89
N ARG A 94 -1.01 7.95 12.24
CA ARG A 94 -1.89 9.13 12.29
C ARG A 94 -2.48 9.35 13.67
N ARG A 95 -2.38 10.57 14.20
CA ARG A 95 -3.09 10.99 15.41
C ARG A 95 -4.23 11.93 15.03
N HIS A 96 -5.46 11.52 15.34
CA HIS A 96 -6.67 12.28 15.04
C HIS A 96 -7.10 13.09 16.27
N PRO A 97 -7.15 14.43 16.19
CA PRO A 97 -7.74 15.28 17.23
C PRO A 97 -9.24 15.02 17.43
N SER A 98 -9.93 14.72 16.33
CA SER A 98 -11.33 14.31 16.27
C SER A 98 -11.57 13.49 14.99
N GLN A 99 -12.71 12.81 14.89
CA GLN A 99 -13.06 12.00 13.70
C GLN A 99 -13.11 12.79 12.39
N ARG A 100 -13.31 14.11 12.43
CA ARG A 100 -13.50 14.95 11.23
C ARG A 100 -12.33 15.90 10.93
N SER A 101 -11.34 15.97 11.81
CA SER A 101 -10.16 16.81 11.62
C SER A 101 -9.11 16.10 10.77
N THR A 102 -8.39 16.86 9.96
CA THR A 102 -7.16 16.39 9.31
C THR A 102 -6.20 15.84 10.39
N PRO A 103 -5.74 14.58 10.25
CA PRO A 103 -4.86 13.97 11.23
C PRO A 103 -3.47 14.60 11.23
N PHE A 104 -2.80 14.55 12.38
CA PHE A 104 -1.36 14.75 12.45
C PHE A 104 -0.64 13.47 12.02
N ILE A 105 0.37 13.60 11.17
CA ILE A 105 1.27 12.50 10.81
C ILE A 105 2.40 12.48 11.84
N ASP A 106 2.38 11.50 12.74
CA ASP A 106 3.43 11.34 13.76
C ASP A 106 4.64 10.59 13.20
N ALA A 107 4.44 9.75 12.18
CA ALA A 107 5.49 9.01 11.50
C ALA A 107 5.08 8.65 10.07
N LEU A 108 6.04 8.69 9.15
CA LEU A 108 5.89 8.28 7.75
C LEU A 108 7.16 7.53 7.32
N ILE A 109 6.98 6.35 6.75
CA ILE A 109 8.02 5.62 6.03
C ILE A 109 7.53 5.34 4.62
N GLU A 110 8.30 5.76 3.63
CA GLU A 110 7.99 5.53 2.23
C GLU A 110 9.26 5.15 1.47
N PHE A 111 9.17 4.12 0.64
CA PHE A 111 10.29 3.70 -0.19
C PHE A 111 9.81 2.90 -1.40
N ASP A 112 10.65 2.87 -2.42
CA ASP A 112 10.47 1.99 -3.58
C ASP A 112 10.71 0.54 -3.16
N LEU A 113 9.73 -0.33 -3.38
CA LEU A 113 9.77 -1.73 -2.97
C LEU A 113 10.97 -2.48 -3.57
N ARG A 114 11.43 -2.09 -4.77
CA ARG A 114 12.61 -2.69 -5.42
C ARG A 114 13.88 -2.50 -4.61
N THR A 115 13.95 -1.46 -3.78
CA THR A 115 15.11 -1.24 -2.89
C THR A 115 15.10 -2.18 -1.69
N ALA A 116 13.96 -2.74 -1.30
CA ALA A 116 13.84 -3.56 -0.11
C ALA A 116 14.08 -5.06 -0.32
N VAL A 117 14.06 -5.51 -1.57
CA VAL A 117 14.15 -6.92 -1.97
C VAL A 117 15.19 -7.10 -3.07
N ASP A 118 15.63 -8.34 -3.27
CA ASP A 118 16.55 -8.66 -4.36
C ASP A 118 15.75 -8.67 -5.68
N SER A 119 16.24 -7.95 -6.68
CA SER A 119 15.67 -7.92 -8.04
C SER A 119 16.78 -7.59 -9.04
N ASP A 120 16.75 -8.23 -10.21
CA ASP A 120 17.84 -8.20 -11.20
C ASP A 120 18.22 -6.79 -11.68
N ASP A 121 17.23 -5.88 -11.73
CA ASP A 121 17.39 -4.48 -12.16
C ASP A 121 17.10 -3.48 -11.01
N ALA A 122 17.25 -3.91 -9.75
CA ALA A 122 16.91 -3.08 -8.61
C ALA A 122 17.91 -1.94 -8.36
N PRO A 123 17.44 -0.76 -7.89
CA PRO A 123 18.33 0.23 -7.30
C PRO A 123 19.08 -0.36 -6.09
N LYS A 124 20.09 0.36 -5.59
CA LYS A 124 20.90 -0.06 -4.43
C LYS A 124 20.02 -0.59 -3.29
N SER A 125 20.29 -1.82 -2.88
CA SER A 125 19.53 -2.53 -1.84
C SER A 125 19.61 -1.82 -0.48
N GLN A 126 18.44 -1.65 0.14
CA GLN A 126 18.15 -1.00 1.42
C GLN A 126 17.07 -1.80 2.19
N PRO A 127 17.32 -3.09 2.52
CA PRO A 127 16.31 -3.98 3.09
C PRO A 127 15.79 -3.55 4.46
N ARG A 128 16.57 -2.72 5.18
CA ARG A 128 16.22 -2.22 6.52
C ARG A 128 14.95 -1.37 6.54
N TRP A 129 14.56 -0.75 5.42
CA TRP A 129 13.32 0.02 5.38
C TRP A 129 12.08 -0.86 5.46
N LEU A 130 12.11 -2.03 4.82
CA LEU A 130 11.03 -3.00 4.93
C LEU A 130 10.94 -3.57 6.34
N ALA A 131 12.08 -3.90 6.94
CA ALA A 131 12.15 -4.32 8.34
C ALA A 131 11.56 -3.24 9.27
N ALA A 132 11.91 -1.96 9.08
CA ALA A 132 11.38 -0.87 9.89
C ALA A 132 9.86 -0.70 9.73
N GLY A 133 9.33 -0.74 8.50
CA GLY A 133 7.90 -0.66 8.23
C GLY A 133 7.12 -1.83 8.81
N TYR A 134 7.61 -3.05 8.62
CA TYR A 134 7.03 -4.28 9.15
C TYR A 134 7.01 -4.27 10.68
N ASN A 135 8.18 -4.09 11.32
CA ASN A 135 8.30 -4.12 12.77
C ASN A 135 7.51 -3.00 13.45
N SER A 136 7.36 -1.84 12.80
CA SER A 136 6.46 -0.78 13.28
C SER A 136 5.01 -1.22 13.30
N PHE A 137 4.55 -1.95 12.28
CA PHE A 137 3.17 -2.44 12.20
C PHE A 137 2.89 -3.58 13.21
N VAL A 138 3.78 -4.58 13.31
CA VAL A 138 3.50 -5.76 14.15
C VAL A 138 3.69 -5.49 15.64
N ASN A 139 4.68 -4.67 16.03
CA ASN A 139 5.04 -4.50 17.44
C ASN A 139 4.41 -3.25 18.10
N LYS A 140 3.92 -2.28 17.34
CA LYS A 140 3.40 -1.02 17.89
C LYS A 140 1.91 -1.09 18.20
N GLU A 141 1.57 -1.82 19.27
CA GLU A 141 0.20 -1.97 19.74
C GLU A 141 -0.44 -0.63 20.13
N GLY A 142 -1.75 -0.51 19.92
CA GLY A 142 -2.54 0.68 20.30
C GLY A 142 -2.22 1.95 19.50
N SER A 143 -1.35 1.88 18.49
CA SER A 143 -1.05 3.00 17.59
C SER A 143 -1.88 2.90 16.32
N ASN A 144 -2.36 4.02 15.80
CA ASN A 144 -3.03 4.06 14.50
C ASN A 144 -1.98 4.03 13.37
N TYR A 145 -1.26 2.91 13.28
CA TYR A 145 -0.23 2.64 12.28
C TYR A 145 -0.78 1.74 11.17
N GLN A 146 -0.73 2.21 9.94
CA GLN A 146 -1.20 1.50 8.75
C GLN A 146 -0.02 1.24 7.82
N ILE A 147 -0.06 0.12 7.11
CA ILE A 147 0.88 -0.17 6.00
C ILE A 147 0.12 -0.32 4.68
N GLN A 148 0.80 0.03 3.60
CA GLN A 148 0.29 -0.02 2.24
C GLN A 148 1.39 -0.53 1.30
N MET A 149 0.99 -1.33 0.32
CA MET A 149 1.85 -1.73 -0.81
C MET A 149 1.07 -1.55 -2.11
N GLY A 150 1.73 -1.04 -3.14
CA GLY A 150 1.08 -0.77 -4.41
C GLY A 150 2.00 -0.07 -5.39
N VAL A 151 1.41 0.79 -6.22
CA VAL A 151 2.12 1.51 -7.28
C VAL A 151 1.75 2.99 -7.23
N LEU A 152 2.76 3.84 -7.40
CA LEU A 152 2.61 5.27 -7.70
C LEU A 152 2.73 5.47 -9.21
N PHE A 153 1.85 6.28 -9.76
CA PHE A 153 1.86 6.71 -11.16
C PHE A 153 1.97 8.24 -11.21
N PRO A 154 3.19 8.80 -11.23
CA PRO A 154 3.37 10.24 -11.35
C PRO A 154 2.88 10.72 -12.72
N TYR A 155 2.08 11.79 -12.79
CA TYR A 155 1.55 12.28 -14.07
C TYR A 155 2.67 12.69 -15.04
N GLU A 156 3.77 13.22 -14.53
CA GLU A 156 4.93 13.62 -15.33
C GLU A 156 5.56 12.44 -16.08
N TYR A 157 5.52 11.24 -15.50
CA TYR A 157 6.22 10.06 -16.03
C TYR A 157 5.28 8.95 -16.51
N CYS A 158 3.97 9.11 -16.34
CA CYS A 158 2.93 8.16 -16.75
C CYS A 158 1.85 8.87 -17.61
N PRO A 159 2.18 9.34 -18.83
CA PRO A 159 1.23 10.04 -19.69
C PRO A 159 -0.01 9.19 -20.05
N GLU A 160 0.11 7.87 -19.99
CA GLU A 160 -0.95 6.88 -20.25
C GLU A 160 -2.12 7.03 -19.27
N LEU A 161 -1.93 7.71 -18.13
CA LEU A 161 -3.01 8.06 -17.20
C LEU A 161 -4.12 8.91 -17.84
N SER A 162 -3.82 9.60 -18.95
CA SER A 162 -4.81 10.39 -19.70
C SER A 162 -5.52 9.57 -20.78
N GLU A 163 -5.21 8.28 -20.91
CA GLU A 163 -5.76 7.39 -21.94
C GLU A 163 -6.91 6.52 -21.38
N PRO A 164 -7.82 6.03 -22.24
CA PRO A 164 -8.93 5.18 -21.80
C PRO A 164 -8.52 3.91 -21.04
N GLY A 165 -7.31 3.39 -21.25
CA GLY A 165 -6.77 2.19 -20.60
C GLY A 165 -6.18 2.40 -19.19
N ALA A 166 -6.20 3.63 -18.67
CA ALA A 166 -5.59 3.97 -17.38
C ALA A 166 -6.21 3.18 -16.21
N ILE A 167 -7.51 2.88 -16.28
CA ILE A 167 -8.22 2.16 -15.21
C ILE A 167 -7.73 0.70 -15.14
N GLU A 168 -7.51 0.05 -16.27
CA GLU A 168 -6.97 -1.30 -16.33
C GLU A 168 -5.54 -1.35 -15.76
N MET A 169 -4.73 -0.33 -16.03
CA MET A 169 -3.40 -0.19 -15.44
C MET A 169 -3.46 -0.09 -13.90
N ILE A 170 -4.36 0.74 -13.36
CA ILE A 170 -4.60 0.88 -11.92
C ILE A 170 -5.08 -0.45 -11.32
N ALA A 171 -6.02 -1.13 -11.98
CA ALA A 171 -6.54 -2.41 -11.54
C ALA A 171 -5.47 -3.51 -11.51
N LYS A 172 -4.62 -3.58 -12.55
CA LYS A 172 -3.46 -4.48 -12.60
C LYS A 172 -2.54 -4.26 -11.39
N ALA A 173 -2.27 -3.01 -10.98
CA ALA A 173 -1.45 -2.73 -9.80
C ALA A 173 -1.99 -3.38 -8.52
N TRP A 174 -3.31 -3.30 -8.27
CA TRP A 174 -3.94 -4.00 -7.15
C TRP A 174 -3.88 -5.52 -7.29
N LEU A 175 -4.15 -6.05 -8.49
CA LEU A 175 -4.12 -7.49 -8.76
C LEU A 175 -2.73 -8.09 -8.54
N TYR A 176 -1.67 -7.37 -8.91
CA TYR A 176 -0.30 -7.84 -8.67
C TYR A 176 0.10 -7.83 -7.19
N CYS A 177 -0.60 -7.04 -6.36
CA CYS A 177 -0.49 -7.06 -4.90
C CYS A 177 -1.32 -8.16 -4.23
N LYS A 178 -1.92 -9.09 -5.00
CA LYS A 178 -2.71 -10.22 -4.50
C LYS A 178 -2.07 -11.02 -3.36
N PRO A 179 -0.75 -11.28 -3.28
CA PRO A 179 -0.16 -11.97 -2.14
C PRO A 179 -0.47 -11.31 -0.78
N LEU A 180 -0.55 -9.97 -0.72
CA LEU A 180 -0.93 -9.24 0.50
C LEU A 180 -2.43 -9.39 0.80
N VAL A 181 -3.26 -9.35 -0.23
CA VAL A 181 -4.71 -9.53 -0.13
C VAL A 181 -5.08 -10.93 0.35
N ASP A 182 -4.36 -11.95 -0.09
CA ASP A 182 -4.64 -13.34 0.24
C ASP A 182 -4.37 -13.65 1.72
N LEU A 183 -3.57 -12.83 2.43
CA LEU A 183 -3.44 -12.93 3.89
C LEU A 183 -4.76 -12.63 4.63
N ALA A 184 -5.75 -12.04 3.98
CA ALA A 184 -7.06 -11.76 4.56
C ALA A 184 -8.00 -12.97 4.56
N ARG A 185 -7.68 -14.02 3.78
CA ARG A 185 -8.55 -15.18 3.50
C ARG A 185 -8.15 -16.38 4.34
#